data_AF-R5JBP7-F1
#
_entry.id   AF-R5JBP7-F1
#
_cell.length_a   1.000
_cell.length_b   1.000
_cell.length_c   1.000
_cell.angle_alpha   90.00
_cell.angle_beta   90.00
_cell.angle_gamma   90.00
#
_symmetry.space_group_name_H-M   'P 1'
#
loop_
_entity.id
_entity.type
_entity.pdbx_description
1 polymer ?
#
loop_
_entity_poly.entity_id
_entity_poly.type
_entity_poly.pdbx_seq_one_letter_code
_entity_poly.pdbx_strand_id
1 'polypeptide(L)'
;MKNNLIIYSLLIIYFVLNVFVIVPLNLDYYNEIIHPLMWIFMCGTAIFLSRDSSLRLKGEQDKTQSLIITLIIYIIVYFLLGLIFGFEKTPYSKDIFSILKNLWSFAGLIFFQEFIREALVKNEKKKKWNFILMTIIFMLINLNYSNIGSHFTNLKEIFIYSSTTLIPSILESALATYLVYIGGAKFSIIYRVFITVPPFIVPIIPNLDWFATAIVGVTLPLAIYIYMNYVHVNRSERLSKRERRSYNPVVYVPIFAFIVLLAGFVMGLFKYQPIAVLSGSMSPTFNRGDAVVVNKLTTKEKDELKKGDIIQFVSGTKYVVHRIVDITNDSKGNKQFITKGDHNNAVDADKVALEDVKGKVSFVIPLIGYPSVWLSGAIS
;
A
#
# COMPACT_ATOMS: atom_id res chain seq x y z
N MET A 1 -10.97 -10.65 31.80
CA MET A 1 -12.03 -9.64 31.59
C MET A 1 -11.76 -8.33 32.34
N LYS A 2 -11.80 -8.25 33.69
CA LYS A 2 -11.58 -6.98 34.42
C LYS A 2 -10.23 -6.31 34.10
N ASN A 3 -9.14 -7.08 34.06
CA ASN A 3 -7.81 -6.56 33.75
C ASN A 3 -7.70 -6.01 32.31
N ASN A 4 -8.29 -6.71 31.33
CA ASN A 4 -8.31 -6.25 29.94
C ASN A 4 -9.13 -4.98 29.77
N LEU A 5 -10.27 -4.86 30.47
CA LEU A 5 -11.05 -3.62 30.45
C LEU A 5 -10.21 -2.43 30.91
N ILE A 6 -9.41 -2.58 31.97
CA ILE A 6 -8.52 -1.51 32.44
C ILE A 6 -7.49 -1.15 31.37
N ILE A 7 -6.82 -2.13 30.76
CA ILE A 7 -5.81 -1.88 29.71
C ILE A 7 -6.45 -1.20 28.49
N TYR A 8 -7.62 -1.66 28.04
CA TYR A 8 -8.35 -1.02 26.93
C TYR A 8 -8.77 0.41 27.27
N SER A 9 -9.26 0.67 28.49
CA SER A 9 -9.60 2.02 28.93
C SER A 9 -8.38 2.94 28.89
N LEU A 10 -7.21 2.47 29.33
CA LEU A 10 -5.97 3.25 29.24
C LEU A 10 -5.59 3.55 27.79
N LEU A 11 -5.69 2.57 26.89
CA LEU A 11 -5.41 2.75 25.46
C LEU A 11 -6.40 3.73 24.79
N ILE A 12 -7.69 3.67 25.15
CA ILE A 12 -8.71 4.59 24.64
C ILE A 12 -8.47 6.00 25.16
N ILE A 13 -8.17 6.17 26.44
CA ILE A 13 -7.83 7.47 27.03
C ILE A 13 -6.59 8.04 26.35
N TYR A 14 -5.55 7.22 26.17
CA TYR A 14 -4.35 7.61 25.44
C TYR A 14 -4.69 8.07 24.01
N PHE A 15 -5.50 7.30 23.28
CA PHE A 15 -5.93 7.62 21.93
C PHE A 15 -6.66 8.97 21.86
N VAL A 16 -7.66 9.17 22.72
CA VAL A 16 -8.44 10.41 22.78
C VAL A 16 -7.54 11.60 23.13
N LEU A 17 -6.65 11.47 24.12
CA LEU A 17 -5.71 12.52 24.47
C LEU A 17 -4.76 12.84 23.32
N ASN A 18 -4.23 11.81 22.64
CA ASN A 18 -3.32 12.01 21.52
C ASN A 18 -3.99 12.81 20.38
N VAL A 19 -5.19 12.39 19.96
CA VAL A 19 -5.90 13.01 18.84
C VAL A 19 -6.41 14.41 19.16
N PHE A 20 -7.08 14.60 20.31
CA PHE A 20 -7.82 15.84 20.58
C PHE A 20 -7.03 16.87 21.38
N VAL A 21 -5.93 16.49 22.04
CA VAL A 21 -5.14 17.40 22.87
C VAL A 21 -3.73 17.54 22.33
N ILE A 22 -3.02 16.43 22.15
CA ILE A 22 -1.59 16.46 21.87
C ILE A 22 -1.29 16.90 20.44
N VAL A 23 -1.96 16.30 19.44
CA VAL A 23 -1.77 16.65 18.02
C VAL A 23 -2.07 18.14 17.77
N PRO A 24 -3.17 18.73 18.29
CA PRO A 24 -3.43 20.16 18.16
C PRO A 24 -2.41 21.06 18.87
N LEU A 25 -1.86 20.65 20.01
CA LEU A 25 -0.88 21.45 20.76
C LEU A 25 0.51 21.48 20.10
N ASN A 26 0.82 20.52 19.23
CA ASN A 26 2.07 20.43 18.47
C ASN A 26 3.34 20.68 19.30
N LEU A 27 3.46 19.97 20.44
CA LEU A 27 4.57 20.15 21.39
C LEU A 27 5.89 19.55 20.83
N ASP A 28 6.93 20.37 20.73
CA ASP A 28 8.23 19.98 20.14
C ASP A 28 8.88 18.74 20.79
N TYR A 29 8.78 18.62 22.12
CA TYR A 29 9.40 17.53 22.89
C TYR A 29 8.51 16.29 23.05
N TYR A 30 7.31 16.28 22.47
CA TYR A 30 6.35 15.20 22.69
C TYR A 30 6.89 13.83 22.27
N ASN A 31 7.39 13.73 21.03
CA ASN A 31 7.85 12.47 20.46
C ASN A 31 9.15 11.93 21.09
N GLU A 32 9.91 12.78 21.77
CA GLU A 32 11.21 12.43 22.35
C GLU A 32 11.10 11.95 23.79
N ILE A 33 10.20 12.57 24.57
CA ILE A 33 10.14 12.38 26.02
C ILE A 33 8.76 11.91 26.46
N ILE A 34 7.74 12.76 26.26
CA ILE A 34 6.40 12.55 26.82
C ILE A 34 5.79 11.25 26.28
N HIS A 35 5.86 11.07 24.97
CA HIS A 35 5.26 9.93 24.27
C HIS A 35 5.86 8.59 24.71
N PRO A 36 7.20 8.38 24.71
CA PRO A 36 7.80 7.17 25.29
C PRO A 36 7.42 6.92 26.75
N LEU A 37 7.40 7.96 27.61
CA LEU A 37 7.08 7.81 29.03
C LEU A 37 5.64 7.32 29.26
N MET A 38 4.67 7.83 28.48
CA MET A 38 3.28 7.36 28.53
C MET A 38 3.20 5.87 28.17
N TRP A 39 3.92 5.44 27.13
CA TRP A 39 3.96 4.03 26.72
C TRP A 39 4.66 3.13 27.73
N ILE A 40 5.74 3.59 28.36
CA ILE A 40 6.42 2.87 29.45
C ILE A 40 5.45 2.62 30.61
N PHE A 41 4.73 3.66 31.03
CA PHE A 41 3.74 3.55 32.11
C PHE A 41 2.61 2.56 31.76
N MET A 42 2.02 2.68 30.57
CA MET A 42 0.97 1.76 30.11
C MET A 42 1.50 0.33 29.96
N CYS A 43 2.74 0.15 29.51
CA CYS A 43 3.38 -1.16 29.41
C CYS A 43 3.58 -1.79 30.80
N GLY A 44 4.13 -1.03 31.76
CA GLY A 44 4.32 -1.50 33.13
C GLY A 44 3.01 -1.92 33.80
N THR A 45 1.95 -1.12 33.64
CA THR A 45 0.61 -1.48 34.14
C THR A 45 0.04 -2.72 33.46
N ALA A 46 0.19 -2.86 32.15
CA ALA A 46 -0.27 -4.04 31.41
C ALA A 46 0.47 -5.33 31.82
N ILE A 47 1.79 -5.25 32.01
CA ILE A 47 2.61 -6.36 32.51
C ILE A 47 2.17 -6.75 33.92
N PHE A 48 2.02 -5.78 34.82
CA PHE A 48 1.54 -6.03 36.19
C PHE A 48 0.17 -6.72 36.21
N LEU A 49 -0.77 -6.25 35.39
CA LEU A 49 -2.12 -6.81 35.27
C LEU A 49 -2.19 -8.16 34.56
N SER A 50 -1.11 -8.62 33.94
CA SER A 50 -1.04 -9.92 33.25
C SER A 50 -0.06 -10.92 33.89
N ARG A 51 0.55 -10.57 35.03
CA ARG A 51 1.59 -11.36 35.70
C ARG A 51 1.16 -12.81 36.03
N ASP A 52 -0.11 -12.99 36.39
CA ASP A 52 -0.66 -14.29 36.81
C ASP A 52 -1.17 -15.12 35.62
N SER A 53 -1.14 -14.54 34.41
CA SER A 53 -1.60 -15.16 33.17
C SER A 53 -0.42 -15.63 32.33
N SER A 54 -0.50 -16.85 31.78
CA SER A 54 0.55 -17.40 30.91
C SER A 54 0.06 -17.63 29.49
N LEU A 55 0.95 -17.44 28.52
CA LEU A 55 0.72 -17.75 27.13
C LEU A 55 1.51 -19.01 26.77
N ARG A 56 0.81 -20.08 26.38
CA ARG A 56 1.46 -21.33 25.96
C ARG A 56 1.87 -21.23 24.50
N LEU A 57 3.17 -21.15 24.25
CA LEU A 57 3.76 -21.12 22.91
C LEU A 57 4.30 -22.51 22.55
N LYS A 58 4.08 -22.95 21.31
CA LYS A 58 4.58 -24.23 20.77
C LYS A 58 5.42 -23.99 19.53
N GLY A 59 6.59 -24.63 19.45
CA GLY A 59 7.47 -24.56 18.27
C GLY A 59 8.01 -23.15 18.01
N GLU A 60 8.37 -22.42 19.06
CA GLU A 60 8.74 -21.00 18.96
C GLU A 60 9.99 -20.75 18.10
N GLN A 61 11.03 -21.60 18.24
CA GLN A 61 12.28 -21.44 17.49
C GLN A 61 12.06 -21.55 15.97
N ASP A 62 11.46 -22.65 15.50
CA ASP A 62 11.16 -22.88 14.09
C ASP A 62 10.31 -21.75 13.47
N LYS A 63 9.32 -21.27 14.23
CA LYS A 63 8.44 -20.19 13.80
C LYS A 63 9.18 -18.85 13.73
N THR A 64 10.08 -18.57 14.68
CA THR A 64 10.91 -17.36 14.66
C THR A 64 11.79 -17.33 13.41
N GLN A 65 12.47 -18.44 13.11
CA GLN A 65 13.33 -18.55 11.92
C GLN A 65 12.50 -18.36 10.64
N SER A 66 11.33 -18.99 10.57
CA SER A 66 10.41 -18.85 9.44
C SER A 66 9.97 -17.39 9.21
N LEU A 67 9.67 -16.67 10.29
CA LEU A 67 9.32 -15.25 10.24
C LEU A 67 10.49 -14.41 9.69
N ILE A 68 11.69 -14.57 10.25
CA ILE A 68 12.88 -13.82 9.83
C ILE A 68 13.19 -14.04 8.34
N ILE A 69 13.16 -15.30 7.87
CA ILE A 69 13.39 -15.63 6.46
C ILE A 69 12.37 -14.91 5.57
N THR A 70 11.09 -14.93 5.96
CA THR A 70 10.01 -14.26 5.20
C THR A 70 10.24 -12.75 5.12
N LEU A 71 10.67 -12.13 6.22
CA LEU A 71 10.93 -10.69 6.27
C LEU A 71 12.17 -10.28 5.46
N ILE A 72 13.22 -11.11 5.44
CA ILE A 72 14.39 -10.89 4.59
C ILE A 72 14.00 -10.95 3.11
N ILE A 73 13.23 -11.96 2.71
CA ILE A 73 12.71 -12.08 1.34
C ILE A 73 11.88 -10.84 0.98
N TYR A 74 11.02 -10.38 1.89
CA TYR A 74 10.25 -9.16 1.67
C TYR A 74 11.15 -7.94 1.43
N ILE A 75 12.14 -7.69 2.28
CA ILE A 75 13.05 -6.54 2.11
C ILE A 75 13.73 -6.61 0.74
N ILE A 76 14.22 -7.79 0.34
CA ILE A 76 14.83 -7.98 -0.98
C ILE A 76 13.84 -7.59 -2.09
N VAL A 77 12.60 -8.11 -2.04
CA VAL A 77 11.56 -7.80 -3.03
C VAL A 77 11.23 -6.31 -3.05
N TYR A 78 11.07 -5.69 -1.87
CA TYR A 78 10.80 -4.25 -1.74
C TYR A 78 11.90 -3.42 -2.40
N PHE A 79 13.18 -3.71 -2.14
CA PHE A 79 14.29 -3.02 -2.79
C PHE A 79 14.39 -3.30 -4.30
N LEU A 80 14.04 -4.51 -4.75
CA LEU A 80 13.98 -4.83 -6.19
C LEU A 80 12.91 -4.02 -6.93
N LEU A 81 11.79 -3.66 -6.29
CA LEU A 81 10.81 -2.75 -6.88
C LEU A 81 11.43 -1.38 -7.19
N GLY A 82 12.42 -0.93 -6.43
CA GLY A 82 13.17 0.29 -6.73
C GLY A 82 13.91 0.27 -8.07
N LEU A 83 14.20 -0.90 -8.64
CA LEU A 83 14.76 -1.00 -10.00
C LEU A 83 13.74 -0.61 -11.09
N ILE A 84 12.45 -0.78 -10.80
CA ILE A 84 11.34 -0.45 -11.70
C ILE A 84 10.90 1.00 -11.49
N PHE A 85 10.75 1.40 -10.23
CA PHE A 85 10.18 2.68 -9.83
C PHE A 85 11.22 3.79 -9.57
N GLY A 86 12.50 3.42 -9.50
CA GLY A 86 13.57 4.30 -9.08
C GLY A 86 13.77 4.31 -7.56
N PHE A 87 14.82 5.01 -7.15
CA PHE A 87 15.18 5.20 -5.75
C PHE A 87 15.19 6.67 -5.40
N GLU A 88 14.84 6.99 -4.16
CA GLU A 88 14.96 8.31 -3.58
C GLU A 88 15.81 8.28 -2.31
N LYS A 89 16.32 9.45 -1.91
CA LYS A 89 17.01 9.58 -0.64
C LYS A 89 15.98 9.59 0.48
N THR A 90 16.27 8.85 1.53
CA THR A 90 15.46 8.88 2.75
C THR A 90 15.39 10.30 3.33
N PRO A 91 14.24 10.73 3.89
CA PRO A 91 14.12 12.03 4.53
C PRO A 91 14.84 12.11 5.88
N TYR A 92 15.31 10.98 6.43
CA TYR A 92 15.97 10.92 7.72
C TYR A 92 17.46 11.21 7.62
N SER A 93 17.95 12.05 8.54
CA SER A 93 19.38 12.32 8.72
C SER A 93 20.16 11.03 9.00
N LYS A 94 21.38 10.95 8.46
CA LYS A 94 22.31 9.82 8.63
C LYS A 94 23.34 10.03 9.73
N ASP A 95 23.25 11.17 10.41
CA ASP A 95 24.00 11.40 11.62
C ASP A 95 23.62 10.38 12.71
N ILE A 96 24.62 9.88 13.45
CA ILE A 96 24.46 8.79 14.43
C ILE A 96 23.47 9.20 15.53
N PHE A 97 23.53 10.44 16.01
CA PHE A 97 22.63 10.92 17.05
C PHE A 97 21.19 10.99 16.54
N SER A 98 20.99 11.43 15.30
CA SER A 98 19.67 11.43 14.65
C SER A 98 19.10 10.02 14.47
N ILE A 99 19.95 9.05 14.10
CA ILE A 99 19.54 7.64 14.00
C ILE A 99 19.11 7.10 15.36
N LEU A 100 19.91 7.32 16.41
CA LEU A 100 19.60 6.86 17.76
C LEU A 100 18.30 7.47 18.29
N LYS A 101 18.09 8.77 18.03
CA LYS A 101 16.86 9.49 18.36
C LYS A 101 15.63 8.86 17.68
N ASN A 102 15.72 8.57 16.37
CA ASN A 102 14.63 7.91 15.65
C ASN A 102 14.38 6.47 16.18
N LEU A 103 15.44 5.72 16.48
CA LEU A 103 15.28 4.37 17.05
C LEU A 103 14.59 4.41 18.42
N TRP A 104 14.93 5.39 19.27
CA TRP A 104 14.23 5.60 20.54
C TRP A 104 12.75 5.97 20.32
N SER A 105 12.48 6.97 19.48
CA SER A 105 11.13 7.49 19.25
C SER A 105 10.22 6.54 18.47
N PHE A 106 10.73 5.59 17.70
CA PHE A 106 9.92 4.66 16.91
C PHE A 106 10.07 3.21 17.34
N ALA A 107 11.29 2.67 17.39
CA ALA A 107 11.49 1.27 17.76
C ALA A 107 11.15 1.03 19.24
N GLY A 108 11.52 1.94 20.14
CA GLY A 108 11.14 1.87 21.56
C GLY A 108 9.64 1.75 21.77
N LEU A 109 8.85 2.54 21.04
CA LEU A 109 7.39 2.49 21.10
C LEU A 109 6.82 1.14 20.64
N ILE A 110 7.39 0.55 19.59
CA ILE A 110 7.00 -0.77 19.10
C ILE A 110 7.14 -1.81 20.22
N PHE A 111 8.25 -1.81 20.96
CA PHE A 111 8.43 -2.73 22.09
C PHE A 111 7.30 -2.61 23.11
N PHE A 112 7.03 -1.39 23.60
CA PHE A 112 6.00 -1.17 24.61
C PHE A 112 4.61 -1.55 24.12
N GLN A 113 4.25 -1.17 22.89
CA GLN A 113 2.97 -1.51 22.28
C GLN A 113 2.75 -3.02 22.20
N GLU A 114 3.77 -3.76 21.78
CA GLU A 114 3.63 -5.21 21.59
C GLU A 114 3.62 -5.99 22.92
N PHE A 115 4.31 -5.51 23.96
CA PHE A 115 4.16 -6.08 25.31
C PHE A 115 2.76 -5.84 25.89
N ILE A 116 2.16 -4.66 25.64
CA ILE A 116 0.75 -4.41 26.01
C ILE A 116 -0.18 -5.36 25.24
N ARG A 117 0.08 -5.57 23.94
CA ARG A 117 -0.69 -6.53 23.14
C ARG A 117 -0.58 -7.95 23.69
N GLU A 118 0.61 -8.38 24.11
CA GLU A 118 0.80 -9.69 24.75
C GLU A 118 0.05 -9.81 26.07
N ALA A 119 0.05 -8.77 26.91
CA ALA A 119 -0.73 -8.74 28.15
C ALA A 119 -2.24 -8.91 27.89
N LEU A 120 -2.78 -8.24 26.87
CA LEU A 120 -4.19 -8.38 26.46
C LEU A 120 -4.52 -9.80 25.97
N VAL A 121 -3.59 -10.43 25.26
CA VAL A 121 -3.73 -11.82 24.76
C VAL A 121 -3.71 -12.82 25.92
N LYS A 122 -2.79 -12.66 26.88
CA LYS A 122 -2.65 -13.53 28.07
C LYS A 122 -3.92 -13.57 28.91
N ASN A 123 -4.57 -12.42 29.06
CA ASN A 123 -5.68 -12.23 30.01
C ASN A 123 -7.07 -12.63 29.48
N GLU A 124 -7.20 -13.04 28.22
CA GLU A 124 -8.50 -13.22 27.58
C GLU A 124 -8.87 -14.68 27.25
N LYS A 125 -10.10 -15.06 27.62
CA LYS A 125 -10.68 -16.37 27.29
C LYS A 125 -11.40 -16.33 25.93
N LYS A 126 -11.99 -15.18 25.55
CA LYS A 126 -12.71 -14.99 24.27
C LYS A 126 -11.79 -14.48 23.16
N LYS A 127 -11.00 -15.37 22.56
CA LYS A 127 -9.94 -15.03 21.58
C LYS A 127 -10.42 -14.20 20.38
N LYS A 128 -11.60 -14.50 19.81
CA LYS A 128 -12.10 -13.83 18.58
C LYS A 128 -12.42 -12.34 18.79
N TRP A 129 -13.20 -12.01 19.81
CA TRP A 129 -13.57 -10.61 20.07
C TRP A 129 -12.37 -9.77 20.49
N ASN A 130 -11.49 -10.35 21.32
CA ASN A 130 -10.25 -9.70 21.71
C ASN A 130 -9.35 -9.40 20.51
N PHE A 131 -9.27 -10.31 19.54
CA PHE A 131 -8.52 -10.10 18.30
C PHE A 131 -9.04 -8.87 17.54
N ILE A 132 -10.36 -8.76 17.37
CA ILE A 132 -10.98 -7.64 16.65
C ILE A 132 -10.73 -6.32 17.40
N LEU A 133 -10.95 -6.30 18.72
CA LEU A 133 -10.72 -5.11 19.54
C LEU A 133 -9.27 -4.64 19.51
N MET A 134 -8.29 -5.55 19.65
CA MET A 134 -6.87 -5.22 19.53
C MET A 134 -6.53 -4.68 18.14
N THR A 135 -7.07 -5.31 17.08
CA THR A 135 -6.84 -4.86 15.71
C THR A 135 -7.32 -3.42 15.54
N ILE A 136 -8.54 -3.10 15.99
CA ILE A 136 -9.12 -1.77 15.88
C ILE A 136 -8.34 -0.75 16.72
N ILE A 137 -8.11 -1.01 18.01
CA ILE A 137 -7.49 -0.01 18.89
C ILE A 137 -6.05 0.30 18.50
N PHE A 138 -5.25 -0.71 18.13
CA PHE A 138 -3.88 -0.48 17.71
C PHE A 138 -3.78 0.10 16.30
N MET A 139 -4.74 -0.21 15.42
CA MET A 139 -4.83 0.48 14.13
C MET A 139 -5.08 1.97 14.35
N LEU A 140 -6.09 2.33 15.14
CA LEU A 140 -6.38 3.73 15.47
C LEU A 140 -5.18 4.43 16.11
N ILE A 141 -4.56 3.82 17.12
CA ILE A 141 -3.40 4.40 17.80
C ILE A 141 -2.21 4.67 16.87
N ASN A 142 -1.99 3.83 15.85
CA ASN A 142 -0.83 3.94 14.97
C ASN A 142 -1.08 4.80 13.73
N LEU A 143 -2.30 5.29 13.50
CA LEU A 143 -2.56 6.24 12.43
C LEU A 143 -1.93 7.59 12.75
N ASN A 144 -1.40 8.25 11.71
CA ASN A 144 -0.95 9.63 11.84
C ASN A 144 -2.14 10.58 11.69
N TYR A 145 -2.44 11.32 12.75
CA TYR A 145 -3.54 12.29 12.80
C TYR A 145 -3.09 13.72 12.46
N SER A 146 -1.78 13.95 12.34
CA SER A 146 -1.27 15.24 11.86
C SER A 146 -1.81 15.50 10.46
N ASN A 147 -2.41 16.68 10.26
CA ASN A 147 -3.00 17.09 8.99
C ASN A 147 -4.05 16.13 8.41
N ILE A 148 -4.72 15.32 9.23
CA ILE A 148 -5.71 14.33 8.75
C ILE A 148 -6.81 14.97 7.89
N GLY A 149 -7.24 16.19 8.23
CA GLY A 149 -8.26 16.92 7.47
C GLY A 149 -7.90 17.17 6.01
N SER A 150 -6.60 17.26 5.67
CA SER A 150 -6.15 17.47 4.29
C SER A 150 -6.47 16.28 3.37
N HIS A 151 -6.52 15.06 3.93
CA HIS A 151 -6.84 13.84 3.19
C HIS A 151 -8.34 13.65 2.91
N PHE A 152 -9.22 14.40 3.57
CA PHE A 152 -10.68 14.29 3.42
C PHE A 152 -11.28 15.45 2.62
N THR A 153 -10.47 16.11 1.78
CA THR A 153 -10.91 17.26 0.96
C THR A 153 -11.70 16.85 -0.28
N ASN A 154 -11.36 15.73 -0.91
CA ASN A 154 -12.05 15.22 -2.09
C ASN A 154 -11.96 13.68 -2.18
N LEU A 155 -12.77 13.07 -3.06
CA LEU A 155 -12.84 11.62 -3.22
C LEU A 155 -11.49 10.98 -3.60
N LYS A 156 -10.66 11.68 -4.37
CA LYS A 156 -9.34 11.19 -4.77
C LYS A 156 -8.41 11.08 -3.58
N GLU A 157 -8.29 12.12 -2.77
CA GLU A 157 -7.45 12.11 -1.58
C GLU A 157 -7.94 11.07 -0.56
N ILE A 158 -9.26 10.95 -0.37
CA ILE A 158 -9.85 9.91 0.49
C ILE A 158 -9.48 8.52 -0.01
N PHE A 159 -9.60 8.28 -1.32
CA PHE A 159 -9.28 6.99 -1.91
C PHE A 159 -7.80 6.63 -1.79
N ILE A 160 -6.91 7.59 -2.09
CA ILE A 160 -5.47 7.43 -1.96
C ILE A 160 -5.12 7.11 -0.51
N TYR A 161 -5.55 7.94 0.44
CA TYR A 161 -5.29 7.72 1.87
C TYR A 161 -5.85 6.39 2.38
N SER A 162 -7.05 6.01 1.93
CA SER A 162 -7.66 4.74 2.30
C SER A 162 -6.83 3.55 1.80
N SER A 163 -6.36 3.63 0.57
CA SER A 163 -5.61 2.56 -0.09
C SER A 163 -4.16 2.45 0.42
N THR A 164 -3.50 3.57 0.67
CA THR A 164 -2.08 3.60 1.11
C THR A 164 -1.91 3.48 2.62
N THR A 165 -2.93 3.86 3.40
CA THR A 165 -2.78 4.03 4.85
C THR A 165 -3.83 3.26 5.64
N LEU A 166 -5.13 3.49 5.41
CA LEU A 166 -6.18 2.86 6.23
C LEU A 166 -6.23 1.34 6.08
N ILE A 167 -6.31 0.83 4.85
CA ILE A 167 -6.39 -0.61 4.59
C ILE A 167 -5.09 -1.31 5.05
N PRO A 168 -3.88 -0.84 4.69
CA PRO A 168 -2.63 -1.41 5.20
C PRO A 168 -2.57 -1.41 6.73
N SER A 169 -2.89 -0.31 7.41
CA SER A 169 -2.82 -0.24 8.89
C SER A 169 -3.74 -1.23 9.61
N ILE A 170 -4.91 -1.53 9.03
CA ILE A 170 -5.80 -2.60 9.51
C ILE A 170 -5.11 -3.96 9.39
N LEU A 171 -4.56 -4.26 8.22
CA LEU A 171 -3.90 -5.55 7.95
C LEU A 171 -2.63 -5.73 8.78
N GLU A 172 -1.82 -4.68 8.93
CA GLU A 172 -0.64 -4.67 9.78
C GLU A 172 -0.99 -4.91 11.25
N SER A 173 -2.04 -4.24 11.75
CA SER A 173 -2.51 -4.40 13.14
C SER A 173 -3.12 -5.78 13.37
N ALA A 174 -3.83 -6.33 12.39
CA ALA A 174 -4.37 -7.68 12.43
C ALA A 174 -3.23 -8.72 12.44
N LEU A 175 -2.22 -8.54 11.57
CA LEU A 175 -1.04 -9.40 11.52
C LEU A 175 -0.25 -9.32 12.83
N ALA A 176 0.06 -8.12 13.33
CA ALA A 176 0.73 -7.93 14.62
C ALA A 176 -0.01 -8.68 15.74
N THR A 177 -1.34 -8.55 15.79
CA THR A 177 -2.18 -9.28 16.74
C THR A 177 -2.08 -10.79 16.57
N TYR A 178 -2.14 -11.27 15.34
CA TYR A 178 -1.99 -12.68 15.03
C TYR A 178 -0.62 -13.24 15.46
N LEU A 179 0.46 -12.50 15.17
CA LEU A 179 1.83 -12.86 15.55
C LEU A 179 1.97 -13.00 17.06
N VAL A 180 1.36 -12.10 17.84
CA VAL A 180 1.35 -12.21 19.31
C VAL A 180 0.61 -13.47 19.78
N TYR A 181 -0.52 -13.83 19.16
CA TYR A 181 -1.22 -15.07 19.51
C TYR A 181 -0.38 -16.33 19.29
N ILE A 182 0.48 -16.35 18.27
CA ILE A 182 1.24 -17.55 17.91
C ILE A 182 2.65 -17.61 18.50
N GLY A 183 3.22 -16.47 18.90
CA GLY A 183 4.63 -16.35 19.30
C GLY A 183 4.95 -15.23 20.30
N GLY A 184 3.95 -14.60 20.90
CA GLY A 184 4.13 -13.51 21.87
C GLY A 184 4.61 -12.19 21.25
N ALA A 185 4.90 -11.19 22.09
CA ALA A 185 5.33 -9.86 21.66
C ALA A 185 6.55 -9.93 20.72
N LYS A 186 7.48 -10.85 20.99
CA LYS A 186 8.69 -11.07 20.21
C LYS A 186 8.43 -11.15 18.69
N PHE A 187 7.43 -11.90 18.24
CA PHE A 187 7.18 -12.06 16.81
C PHE A 187 6.69 -10.78 16.17
N SER A 188 5.77 -10.09 16.84
CA SER A 188 5.25 -8.82 16.37
C SER A 188 6.32 -7.73 16.39
N ILE A 189 7.18 -7.71 17.42
CA ILE A 189 8.35 -6.82 17.49
C ILE A 189 9.28 -7.06 16.31
N ILE A 190 9.67 -8.31 16.05
CA ILE A 190 10.54 -8.65 14.90
C ILE A 190 9.91 -8.13 13.62
N TYR A 191 8.63 -8.42 13.38
CA TYR A 191 7.90 -7.93 12.21
C TYR A 191 7.95 -6.39 12.10
N ARG A 192 7.45 -5.68 13.11
CA ARG A 192 7.29 -4.22 13.06
C ARG A 192 8.64 -3.50 12.99
N VAL A 193 9.65 -3.96 13.71
CA VAL A 193 11.01 -3.39 13.63
C VAL A 193 11.59 -3.57 12.22
N PHE A 194 11.42 -4.75 11.60
CA PHE A 194 11.91 -5.01 10.25
C PHE A 194 11.27 -4.10 9.20
N ILE A 195 10.02 -3.67 9.40
CA ILE A 195 9.32 -2.76 8.47
C ILE A 195 9.64 -1.29 8.75
N THR A 196 9.69 -0.89 10.03
CA THR A 196 9.78 0.54 10.41
C THR A 196 11.22 1.08 10.43
N VAL A 197 12.21 0.26 10.80
CA VAL A 197 13.59 0.73 10.98
C VAL A 197 14.38 1.00 9.69
N PRO A 198 14.20 0.27 8.58
CA PRO A 198 15.05 0.43 7.39
C PRO A 198 15.21 1.88 6.88
N PRO A 199 14.16 2.72 6.79
CA PRO A 199 14.32 4.11 6.33
C PRO A 199 15.29 4.95 7.18
N PHE A 200 15.42 4.66 8.47
CA PHE A 200 16.34 5.37 9.37
C PHE A 200 17.80 5.03 9.08
N ILE A 201 18.08 3.77 8.71
CA ILE A 201 19.44 3.27 8.53
C ILE A 201 19.86 3.39 7.07
N VAL A 202 19.05 2.89 6.13
CA VAL A 202 19.39 2.81 4.71
C VAL A 202 19.31 4.20 4.07
N PRO A 203 20.33 4.65 3.31
CA PRO A 203 20.37 6.00 2.73
C PRO A 203 19.39 6.20 1.57
N ILE A 204 19.06 5.12 0.86
CA ILE A 204 18.17 5.13 -0.30
C ILE A 204 17.00 4.18 -0.06
N ILE A 205 15.82 4.56 -0.54
CA ILE A 205 14.61 3.74 -0.48
C ILE A 205 13.92 3.72 -1.86
N PRO A 206 13.17 2.66 -2.20
CA PRO A 206 12.34 2.63 -3.41
C PRO A 206 11.33 3.77 -3.44
N ASN A 207 11.28 4.51 -4.54
CA ASN A 207 10.31 5.59 -4.76
C ASN A 207 9.04 5.03 -5.40
N LEU A 208 8.25 4.30 -4.63
CA LEU A 208 7.01 3.70 -5.12
C LEU A 208 5.93 4.77 -5.28
N ASP A 209 5.19 4.74 -6.39
CA ASP A 209 3.98 5.56 -6.49
C ASP A 209 2.91 5.12 -5.47
N TRP A 210 1.87 5.92 -5.30
CA TRP A 210 0.81 5.65 -4.32
C TRP A 210 0.12 4.30 -4.56
N PHE A 211 0.01 3.85 -5.82
CA PHE A 211 -0.69 2.61 -6.16
C PHE A 211 0.16 1.38 -5.85
N ALA A 212 1.44 1.39 -6.24
CA ALA A 212 2.42 0.38 -5.84
C ALA A 212 2.57 0.31 -4.31
N THR A 213 2.59 1.47 -3.63
CA THR A 213 2.63 1.55 -2.17
C THR A 213 1.43 0.85 -1.54
N ALA A 214 0.22 1.12 -2.03
CA ALA A 214 -1.01 0.45 -1.56
C ALA A 214 -0.95 -1.07 -1.76
N ILE A 215 -0.51 -1.54 -2.93
CA ILE A 215 -0.39 -2.97 -3.23
C ILE A 215 0.61 -3.63 -2.29
N VAL A 216 1.80 -3.04 -2.11
CA VAL A 216 2.82 -3.58 -1.20
C VAL A 216 2.27 -3.62 0.23
N GLY A 217 1.66 -2.54 0.71
CA GLY A 217 1.07 -2.45 2.05
C GLY A 217 -0.05 -3.46 2.33
N VAL A 218 -0.77 -3.93 1.30
CA VAL A 218 -1.81 -4.96 1.44
C VAL A 218 -1.24 -6.37 1.29
N THR A 219 -0.46 -6.60 0.23
CA THR A 219 0.03 -7.94 -0.12
C THR A 219 1.02 -8.46 0.90
N LEU A 220 1.85 -7.59 1.49
CA LEU A 220 2.86 -7.99 2.46
C LEU A 220 2.26 -8.58 3.75
N PRO A 221 1.40 -7.88 4.52
CA PRO A 221 0.87 -8.45 5.74
C PRO A 221 0.08 -9.74 5.49
N LEU A 222 -0.61 -9.82 4.35
CA LEU A 222 -1.34 -11.03 3.93
C LEU A 222 -0.40 -12.19 3.63
N ALA A 223 0.69 -11.98 2.88
CA ALA A 223 1.66 -13.01 2.58
C ALA A 223 2.34 -13.55 3.85
N ILE A 224 2.74 -12.66 4.77
CA ILE A 224 3.30 -13.06 6.07
C ILE A 224 2.26 -13.83 6.88
N TYR A 225 1.01 -13.35 6.94
CA TYR A 225 -0.07 -14.05 7.64
C TYR A 225 -0.27 -15.47 7.09
N ILE A 226 -0.42 -15.63 5.78
CA ILE A 226 -0.65 -16.93 5.12
C ILE A 226 0.49 -17.90 5.46
N TYR A 227 1.74 -17.46 5.28
CA TYR A 227 2.89 -18.31 5.55
C TYR A 227 3.04 -18.65 7.04
N MET A 228 2.90 -17.66 7.93
CA MET A 228 3.00 -17.89 9.37
C MET A 228 1.84 -18.73 9.91
N ASN A 229 0.66 -18.64 9.30
CA ASN A 229 -0.46 -19.52 9.59
C ASN A 229 -0.19 -20.97 9.17
N TYR A 230 0.37 -21.18 7.98
CA TYR A 230 0.83 -22.49 7.54
C TYR A 230 1.86 -23.11 8.51
N VAL A 231 2.89 -22.34 8.89
CA VAL A 231 3.92 -22.80 9.83
C VAL A 231 3.32 -23.06 11.22
N HIS A 232 2.42 -22.19 11.68
CA HIS A 232 1.72 -22.38 12.95
C HIS A 232 0.95 -23.71 12.95
N VAL A 233 0.01 -23.86 12.03
CA VAL A 233 -0.86 -25.03 11.95
C VAL A 233 -0.05 -26.32 11.86
N ASN A 234 0.97 -26.38 11.00
CA ASN A 234 1.78 -27.58 10.84
C ASN A 234 2.61 -27.96 12.08
N ARG A 235 2.98 -26.99 12.91
CA ARG A 235 3.86 -27.21 14.07
C ARG A 235 3.09 -27.35 15.38
N SER A 236 1.91 -26.75 15.50
CA SER A 236 1.13 -26.78 16.76
C SER A 236 -0.16 -27.59 16.71
N GLU A 237 -0.69 -27.92 15.53
CA GLU A 237 -1.97 -28.61 15.40
C GLU A 237 -1.83 -30.05 14.86
N ARG A 238 -2.66 -30.94 15.38
CA ARG A 238 -2.74 -32.34 14.92
C ARG A 238 -3.85 -32.44 13.87
N LEU A 239 -3.52 -32.08 12.63
CA LEU A 239 -4.45 -32.16 11.50
C LEU A 239 -4.20 -33.37 10.61
N SER A 240 -5.26 -33.83 9.93
CA SER A 240 -5.16 -34.81 8.84
C SER A 240 -4.37 -34.25 7.65
N LYS A 241 -3.85 -35.15 6.77
CA LYS A 241 -3.12 -34.73 5.56
C LYS A 241 -3.96 -33.82 4.64
N ARG A 242 -5.28 -34.04 4.57
CA ARG A 242 -6.20 -33.27 3.73
C ARG A 242 -6.37 -31.84 4.24
N GLU A 243 -6.58 -31.68 5.54
CA GLU A 243 -6.71 -30.36 6.17
C GLU A 243 -5.40 -29.56 6.05
N ARG A 244 -4.23 -30.18 6.23
CA ARG A 244 -2.95 -29.48 6.06
C ARG A 244 -2.75 -28.89 4.66
N ARG A 245 -3.30 -29.53 3.63
CA ARG A 245 -3.18 -29.03 2.24
C ARG A 245 -3.91 -27.70 2.03
N SER A 246 -5.02 -27.44 2.73
CA SER A 246 -5.75 -26.17 2.57
C SER A 246 -5.00 -24.97 3.15
N TYR A 247 -4.05 -25.20 4.07
CA TYR A 247 -3.20 -24.15 4.63
C TYR A 247 -1.93 -23.93 3.81
N ASN A 248 -1.64 -24.73 2.79
CA ASN A 248 -0.41 -24.60 2.02
C ASN A 248 -0.37 -23.27 1.25
N PRO A 249 0.65 -22.41 1.45
CA PRO A 249 0.78 -21.12 0.77
C PRO A 249 0.74 -21.21 -0.76
N VAL A 250 1.16 -22.34 -1.32
CA VAL A 250 1.16 -22.59 -2.78
C VAL A 250 -0.23 -22.41 -3.40
N VAL A 251 -1.30 -22.69 -2.65
CA VAL A 251 -2.68 -22.51 -3.12
C VAL A 251 -2.99 -21.05 -3.46
N TYR A 252 -2.31 -20.10 -2.80
CA TYR A 252 -2.53 -18.66 -3.02
C TYR A 252 -1.63 -18.07 -4.11
N VAL A 253 -0.58 -18.77 -4.55
CA VAL A 253 0.36 -18.28 -5.58
C VAL A 253 -0.32 -17.81 -6.85
N PRO A 254 -1.32 -18.52 -7.44
CA PRO A 254 -2.01 -18.03 -8.63
C PRO A 254 -2.74 -16.70 -8.43
N ILE A 255 -3.33 -16.51 -7.24
CA ILE A 255 -4.05 -15.28 -6.90
C ILE A 255 -3.09 -14.11 -6.76
N PHE A 256 -1.96 -14.29 -6.05
CA PHE A 256 -0.93 -13.26 -5.94
C PHE A 256 -0.30 -12.93 -7.30
N ALA A 257 -0.01 -13.94 -8.12
CA ALA A 257 0.50 -13.74 -9.47
C ALA A 257 -0.48 -12.94 -10.33
N PHE A 258 -1.77 -13.27 -10.27
CA PHE A 258 -2.81 -12.52 -10.95
C PHE A 258 -2.89 -11.06 -10.47
N ILE A 259 -2.84 -10.80 -9.16
CA ILE A 259 -2.84 -9.44 -8.60
C ILE A 259 -1.63 -8.64 -9.09
N VAL A 260 -0.43 -9.22 -9.08
CA VAL A 260 0.80 -8.55 -9.55
C VAL A 260 0.73 -8.25 -11.04
N LEU A 261 0.26 -9.21 -11.86
CA LEU A 261 0.07 -9.00 -13.30
C LEU A 261 -0.99 -7.93 -13.57
N LEU A 262 -2.12 -7.97 -12.88
CA LEU A 262 -3.17 -6.97 -13.03
C LEU A 262 -2.68 -5.57 -12.63
N ALA A 263 -1.94 -5.48 -11.52
CA ALA A 263 -1.31 -4.24 -11.09
C ALA A 263 -0.34 -3.70 -12.14
N GLY A 264 0.59 -4.54 -12.63
CA GLY A 264 1.52 -4.15 -13.67
C GLY A 264 0.81 -3.71 -14.96
N PHE A 265 -0.30 -4.34 -15.31
CA PHE A 265 -1.12 -3.94 -16.46
C PHE A 265 -1.75 -2.56 -16.25
N VAL A 266 -2.41 -2.32 -15.11
CA VAL A 266 -3.03 -1.03 -14.77
C VAL A 266 -2.00 0.11 -14.70
N MET A 267 -0.81 -0.18 -14.20
CA MET A 267 0.31 0.77 -14.12
C MET A 267 1.01 1.00 -15.47
N GLY A 268 0.64 0.25 -16.51
CA GLY A 268 1.27 0.33 -17.82
C GLY A 268 2.71 -0.16 -17.85
N LEU A 269 3.10 -1.14 -17.02
CA LEU A 269 4.43 -1.75 -17.08
C LEU A 269 4.62 -2.67 -18.30
N PHE A 270 3.55 -2.97 -19.03
CA PHE A 270 3.57 -3.84 -20.22
C PHE A 270 3.40 -3.06 -21.53
N LYS A 271 3.55 -3.77 -22.66
CA LYS A 271 3.33 -3.23 -24.01
C LYS A 271 1.90 -2.70 -24.19
N TYR A 272 0.92 -3.35 -23.56
CA TYR A 272 -0.46 -2.90 -23.53
C TYR A 272 -0.79 -2.27 -22.18
N GLN A 273 -1.47 -1.13 -22.19
CA GLN A 273 -1.91 -0.44 -20.98
C GLN A 273 -3.38 0.03 -21.12
N PRO A 274 -4.20 -0.10 -20.07
CA PRO A 274 -5.53 0.46 -20.06
C PRO A 274 -5.46 1.96 -19.73
N ILE A 275 -6.29 2.75 -20.40
CA ILE A 275 -6.43 4.19 -20.14
C ILE A 275 -7.92 4.51 -20.07
N ALA A 276 -8.34 5.12 -18.96
CA ALA A 276 -9.72 5.54 -18.79
C ALA A 276 -10.05 6.71 -19.71
N VAL A 277 -11.22 6.64 -20.35
CA VAL A 277 -11.75 7.69 -21.21
C VAL A 277 -12.50 8.70 -20.35
N LEU A 278 -11.95 9.91 -20.23
CA LEU A 278 -12.49 10.96 -19.37
C LEU A 278 -13.41 11.95 -20.09
N SER A 279 -13.44 11.94 -21.43
CA SER A 279 -14.23 12.87 -22.27
C SER A 279 -15.14 12.13 -23.26
N GLY A 280 -16.05 12.86 -23.89
CA GLY A 280 -16.93 12.36 -24.95
C GLY A 280 -16.42 12.58 -26.38
N SER A 281 -15.17 13.01 -26.60
CA SER A 281 -14.69 13.45 -27.91
C SER A 281 -14.60 12.34 -28.97
N MET A 282 -14.64 11.09 -28.54
CA MET A 282 -14.56 9.91 -29.40
C MET A 282 -15.90 9.17 -29.56
N SER A 283 -16.99 9.76 -29.07
CA SER A 283 -18.33 9.19 -29.28
C SER A 283 -18.74 9.31 -30.76
N PRO A 284 -19.34 8.27 -31.39
CA PRO A 284 -19.85 7.03 -30.82
C PRO A 284 -18.87 5.85 -30.77
N THR A 285 -17.61 6.02 -31.20
CA THR A 285 -16.62 4.92 -31.26
C THR A 285 -16.33 4.33 -29.89
N PHE A 286 -16.16 5.19 -28.88
CA PHE A 286 -16.18 4.81 -27.47
C PHE A 286 -16.59 6.00 -26.62
N ASN A 287 -17.07 5.73 -25.41
CA ASN A 287 -17.70 6.71 -24.56
C ASN A 287 -16.89 7.00 -23.29
N ARG A 288 -17.18 8.15 -22.66
CA ARG A 288 -16.68 8.46 -21.33
C ARG A 288 -17.06 7.36 -20.34
N GLY A 289 -16.10 6.92 -19.54
CA GLY A 289 -16.28 5.80 -18.62
C GLY A 289 -15.81 4.45 -19.18
N ASP A 290 -15.53 4.35 -20.48
CA ASP A 290 -14.83 3.20 -21.04
C ASP A 290 -13.34 3.25 -20.69
N ALA A 291 -12.63 2.13 -20.83
CA ALA A 291 -11.18 2.12 -20.90
C ALA A 291 -10.72 1.65 -22.28
N VAL A 292 -9.79 2.38 -22.87
CA VAL A 292 -9.10 1.97 -24.10
C VAL A 292 -7.80 1.27 -23.75
N VAL A 293 -7.53 0.14 -24.39
CA VAL A 293 -6.24 -0.54 -24.27
C VAL A 293 -5.31 -0.04 -25.37
N VAL A 294 -4.28 0.68 -24.95
CA VAL A 294 -3.27 1.28 -25.83
C VAL A 294 -2.08 0.35 -25.96
N ASN A 295 -1.72 0.02 -27.19
CA ASN A 295 -0.47 -0.63 -27.56
C ASN A 295 0.63 0.43 -27.68
N LYS A 296 1.63 0.37 -26.78
CA LYS A 296 2.81 1.24 -26.83
C LYS A 296 3.64 0.90 -28.06
N LEU A 297 3.90 1.92 -28.87
CA LEU A 297 4.61 1.76 -30.13
C LEU A 297 6.08 2.12 -29.99
N THR A 298 6.95 1.27 -30.52
CA THR A 298 8.35 1.58 -30.79
C THR A 298 8.46 2.61 -31.92
N THR A 299 9.62 3.25 -32.08
CA THR A 299 9.85 4.23 -33.16
C THR A 299 9.52 3.68 -34.54
N LYS A 300 9.89 2.41 -34.81
CA LYS A 300 9.59 1.74 -36.09
C LYS A 300 8.09 1.51 -36.29
N GLU A 301 7.39 1.04 -35.25
CA GLU A 301 5.94 0.81 -35.34
C GLU A 301 5.16 2.12 -35.50
N LYS A 302 5.67 3.25 -34.98
CA LYS A 302 5.05 4.57 -35.20
C LYS A 302 5.10 5.00 -36.67
N ASP A 303 6.15 4.63 -37.41
CA ASP A 303 6.25 4.95 -38.83
C ASP A 303 5.21 4.21 -39.68
N GLU A 304 4.68 3.10 -39.17
CA GLU A 304 3.66 2.29 -39.83
C GLU A 304 2.23 2.78 -39.58
N LEU A 305 2.05 3.84 -38.79
CA LEU A 305 0.74 4.44 -38.53
C LEU A 305 0.09 4.97 -39.81
N LYS A 306 -1.22 4.75 -39.93
CA LYS A 306 -2.00 5.12 -41.12
C LYS A 306 -3.22 5.96 -40.77
N LYS A 307 -3.73 6.67 -41.77
CA LYS A 307 -5.04 7.32 -41.70
C LYS A 307 -6.11 6.31 -41.24
N GLY A 308 -6.93 6.72 -40.29
CA GLY A 308 -7.96 5.90 -39.66
C GLY A 308 -7.56 5.30 -38.31
N ASP A 309 -6.26 5.22 -37.99
CA ASP A 309 -5.79 4.74 -36.70
C ASP A 309 -6.16 5.70 -35.57
N ILE A 310 -6.50 5.16 -34.40
CA ILE A 310 -6.75 5.93 -33.18
C ILE A 310 -5.48 5.87 -32.32
N ILE A 311 -4.91 7.03 -32.04
CA ILE A 311 -3.62 7.14 -31.34
C ILE A 311 -3.76 7.90 -30.02
N GLN A 312 -2.98 7.48 -29.03
CA GLN A 312 -2.71 8.26 -27.84
C GLN A 312 -1.47 9.12 -28.10
N PHE A 313 -1.54 10.41 -27.82
CA PHE A 313 -0.42 11.34 -27.92
C PHE A 313 -0.44 12.37 -26.78
N VAL A 314 0.68 13.08 -26.62
CA VAL A 314 0.79 14.19 -25.67
C VAL A 314 0.46 15.50 -26.39
N SER A 315 -0.42 16.30 -25.80
CA SER A 315 -0.72 17.66 -26.25
C SER A 315 -0.61 18.58 -25.03
N GLY A 316 0.40 19.47 -25.06
CA GLY A 316 0.79 20.25 -23.90
C GLY A 316 1.17 19.33 -22.72
N THR A 317 0.39 19.41 -21.63
CA THR A 317 0.60 18.58 -20.42
C THR A 317 -0.37 17.40 -20.31
N LYS A 318 -1.22 17.17 -21.33
CA LYS A 318 -2.31 16.18 -21.27
C LYS A 318 -2.11 15.06 -22.29
N TYR A 319 -2.59 13.88 -21.93
CA TYR A 319 -2.75 12.78 -22.88
C TYR A 319 -4.09 12.90 -23.60
N VAL A 320 -4.06 12.82 -24.93
CA VAL A 320 -5.24 12.90 -25.81
C VAL A 320 -5.31 11.63 -26.65
N VAL A 321 -6.52 11.14 -26.91
CA VAL A 321 -6.77 9.95 -27.74
C VAL A 321 -7.72 10.32 -28.85
N HIS A 322 -7.22 10.48 -30.08
CA HIS A 322 -8.01 10.87 -31.26
C HIS A 322 -7.61 10.06 -32.50
N ARG A 323 -8.41 10.18 -33.57
CA ARG A 323 -8.20 9.47 -34.83
C ARG A 323 -7.33 10.28 -35.79
N ILE A 324 -6.40 9.62 -36.46
CA ILE A 324 -5.62 10.19 -37.57
C ILE A 324 -6.55 10.37 -38.77
N VAL A 325 -6.77 11.61 -39.18
CA VAL A 325 -7.56 11.95 -40.37
C VAL A 325 -6.70 12.24 -41.58
N ASP A 326 -5.44 12.65 -41.37
CA ASP A 326 -4.47 12.86 -42.43
C ASP A 326 -3.02 12.75 -41.92
N ILE A 327 -2.07 12.54 -42.84
CA ILE A 327 -0.64 12.44 -42.55
C ILE A 327 0.09 13.42 -43.47
N THR A 328 0.85 14.33 -42.87
CA THR A 328 1.65 15.33 -43.57
C THR A 328 3.11 15.22 -43.15
N ASN A 329 4.01 15.92 -43.83
CA ASN A 329 5.39 16.06 -43.40
C ASN A 329 5.65 17.50 -42.94
N ASP A 330 6.52 17.67 -41.94
CA ASP A 330 7.03 18.98 -41.55
C ASP A 330 8.04 19.52 -42.59
N SER A 331 8.54 20.74 -42.35
CA SER A 331 9.54 21.37 -43.22
C SER A 331 10.88 20.64 -43.30
N LYS A 332 11.14 19.69 -42.41
CA LYS A 332 12.35 18.84 -42.37
C LYS A 332 12.08 17.43 -42.93
N GLY A 333 10.86 17.15 -43.41
CA GLY A 333 10.47 15.85 -43.96
C GLY A 333 10.00 14.82 -42.92
N ASN A 334 9.84 15.20 -41.65
CA ASN A 334 9.35 14.30 -40.61
C ASN A 334 7.83 14.14 -40.67
N LYS A 335 7.34 12.92 -40.48
CA LYS A 335 5.90 12.64 -40.43
C LYS A 335 5.21 13.37 -39.27
N GLN A 336 4.08 13.98 -39.59
CA GLN A 336 3.15 14.62 -38.67
C GLN A 336 1.74 14.13 -38.92
N PHE A 337 0.97 13.98 -37.85
CA PHE A 337 -0.40 13.48 -37.92
C PHE A 337 -1.38 14.62 -37.68
N ILE A 338 -2.39 14.73 -38.55
CA ILE A 338 -3.56 15.56 -38.30
C ILE A 338 -4.60 14.67 -37.63
N THR A 339 -4.98 15.01 -36.40
CA THR A 339 -5.90 14.22 -35.59
C THR A 339 -7.25 14.92 -35.43
N LYS A 340 -8.28 14.14 -35.12
CA LYS A 340 -9.63 14.62 -34.84
C LYS A 340 -10.34 13.66 -33.89
N GLY A 341 -11.00 14.19 -32.87
CA GLY A 341 -11.98 13.43 -32.09
C GLY A 341 -13.21 13.10 -32.94
N ASP A 342 -13.67 11.85 -32.91
CA ASP A 342 -14.78 11.40 -33.76
C ASP A 342 -16.08 12.21 -33.57
N HIS A 343 -16.28 12.81 -32.39
CA HIS A 343 -17.40 13.69 -32.06
C HIS A 343 -17.13 15.18 -32.32
N ASN A 344 -15.88 15.57 -32.60
CA ASN A 344 -15.53 16.98 -32.75
C ASN A 344 -15.97 17.51 -34.13
N ASN A 345 -16.30 18.81 -34.22
CA ASN A 345 -16.71 19.42 -35.50
C ASN A 345 -15.51 19.76 -36.40
N ALA A 346 -14.36 20.09 -35.81
CA ALA A 346 -13.13 20.45 -36.50
C ALA A 346 -12.01 19.46 -36.19
N VAL A 347 -10.95 19.50 -37.01
CA VAL A 347 -9.67 18.82 -36.69
C VAL A 347 -9.00 19.51 -35.50
N ASP A 348 -8.13 18.79 -34.81
CA ASP A 348 -7.34 19.36 -33.73
C ASP A 348 -6.43 20.47 -34.28
N ALA A 349 -6.22 21.53 -33.49
CA ALA A 349 -5.48 22.72 -33.95
C ALA A 349 -4.00 22.43 -34.22
N ASP A 350 -3.39 21.60 -33.36
CA ASP A 350 -1.98 21.25 -33.45
C ASP A 350 -1.81 19.93 -34.19
N LYS A 351 -0.82 19.90 -35.09
CA LYS A 351 -0.35 18.64 -35.68
C LYS A 351 0.47 17.87 -34.66
N VAL A 352 0.29 16.56 -34.63
CA VAL A 352 0.98 15.67 -33.70
C VAL A 352 2.28 15.18 -34.32
N ALA A 353 3.41 15.47 -33.70
CA ALA A 353 4.70 14.93 -34.12
C ALA A 353 4.82 13.44 -33.75
N LEU A 354 5.61 12.68 -34.50
CA LEU A 354 5.82 11.25 -34.26
C LEU A 354 6.38 10.94 -32.86
N GLU A 355 7.16 11.86 -32.30
CA GLU A 355 7.69 11.76 -30.93
C GLU A 355 6.61 11.89 -29.83
N ASP A 356 5.56 12.65 -30.10
CA ASP A 356 4.46 12.88 -29.16
C ASP A 356 3.48 11.71 -29.10
N VAL A 357 3.45 10.88 -30.15
CA VAL A 357 2.66 9.64 -30.16
C VAL A 357 3.19 8.68 -29.10
N LYS A 358 2.31 8.14 -28.26
CA LYS A 358 2.64 7.17 -27.21
C LYS A 358 2.19 5.76 -27.54
N GLY A 359 1.09 5.64 -28.28
CA GLY A 359 0.62 4.34 -28.70
C GLY A 359 -0.62 4.40 -29.58
N LYS A 360 -1.09 3.21 -29.99
CA LYS A 360 -2.30 3.01 -30.78
C LYS A 360 -3.34 2.26 -29.98
N VAL A 361 -4.59 2.72 -30.02
CA VAL A 361 -5.71 2.03 -29.40
C VAL A 361 -5.92 0.70 -30.12
N SER A 362 -5.95 -0.40 -29.36
CA SER A 362 -6.14 -1.75 -29.88
C SER A 362 -7.58 -2.23 -29.68
N PHE A 363 -8.16 -2.02 -28.50
CA PHE A 363 -9.54 -2.38 -28.20
C PHE A 363 -10.10 -1.53 -27.04
N VAL A 364 -11.41 -1.58 -26.87
CA VAL A 364 -12.18 -0.84 -25.86
C VAL A 364 -12.81 -1.84 -24.89
N ILE A 365 -12.75 -1.57 -23.60
CA ILE A 365 -13.49 -2.29 -22.57
C ILE A 365 -14.53 -1.32 -21.98
N PRO A 366 -15.83 -1.57 -22.18
CA PRO A 366 -16.87 -0.66 -21.70
C PRO A 366 -16.90 -0.53 -20.18
N LEU A 367 -17.28 0.64 -19.67
CA LEU A 367 -17.60 0.92 -18.26
C LEU A 367 -16.47 0.78 -17.22
N ILE A 368 -15.34 0.14 -17.53
CA ILE A 368 -14.28 -0.11 -16.53
C ILE A 368 -13.41 1.12 -16.22
N GLY A 369 -13.58 2.22 -16.96
CA GLY A 369 -12.89 3.50 -16.74
C GLY A 369 -13.57 4.41 -15.71
N TYR A 370 -14.80 4.11 -15.28
CA TYR A 370 -15.55 4.92 -14.32
C TYR A 370 -14.82 5.21 -13.00
N PRO A 371 -14.07 4.26 -12.39
CA PRO A 371 -13.30 4.58 -11.18
C PRO A 371 -12.37 5.77 -11.37
N SER A 372 -11.67 5.86 -12.50
CA SER A 372 -10.82 7.01 -12.83
C SER A 372 -11.62 8.28 -13.11
N VAL A 373 -12.80 8.16 -13.75
CA VAL A 373 -13.71 9.30 -13.96
C VAL A 373 -14.12 9.91 -12.61
N TRP A 374 -14.58 9.09 -11.66
CA TRP A 374 -14.99 9.54 -10.33
C TRP A 374 -13.83 10.18 -9.55
N LEU A 375 -12.62 9.60 -9.63
CA LEU A 375 -11.43 10.12 -8.96
C LEU A 375 -10.89 11.41 -9.60
N SER A 376 -11.04 11.59 -10.90
CA SER A 376 -10.50 12.77 -11.59
C SER A 376 -11.24 14.06 -11.25
N GLY A 377 -12.36 14.00 -10.52
CA GLY A 377 -13.23 15.15 -10.30
C GLY A 377 -13.88 15.68 -11.58
N ALA A 378 -13.61 15.05 -12.74
CA ALA A 378 -14.44 15.16 -13.93
C ALA A 378 -15.73 14.39 -13.66
N ILE A 379 -16.53 14.93 -12.75
CA ILE A 379 -17.96 14.75 -12.68
C ILE A 379 -18.46 16.01 -13.36
N SER A 380 -19.02 15.84 -14.56
CA SER A 380 -19.61 16.95 -15.30
C SER A 380 -20.87 17.40 -14.58
#